data_AF-A0A940VBI5-F1
#
_entry.id   AF-A0A940VBI5-F1
#
_cell.length_a   1.000
_cell.length_b   1.000
_cell.length_c   1.000
_cell.angle_alpha   90.00
_cell.angle_beta   90.00
_cell.angle_gamma   90.00
#
_symmetry.space_group_name_H-M   'P 1'
#
loop_
_entity.id
_entity.type
_entity.pdbx_description
1 polymer ?
#
loop_
_entity_poly.entity_id
_entity_poly.type
_entity_poly.pdbx_seq_one_letter_code
_entity_poly.pdbx_strand_id
1 'polypeptide(L)' 'MSLTDTLRVTPAHPSGAPSAFHVLVKPTGAICNLDCKYCFFLSKEMLYPGSRFRMADDL' A
#
# COMPACT_ATOMS: atom_id res chain seq x y z
N MET A 1 -6.43 -30.64 26.74
CA MET A 1 -5.96 -31.10 25.41
C MET A 1 -6.63 -30.19 24.38
N SER A 2 -6.05 -29.12 23.83
CA SER A 2 -4.75 -28.48 23.97
C SER A 2 -5.02 -26.97 24.03
N LEU A 3 -4.63 -26.32 25.12
CA LEU A 3 -4.39 -24.88 25.12
C LEU A 3 -3.13 -24.62 24.27
N THR A 4 -2.97 -23.37 23.83
CA THR A 4 -1.74 -22.79 23.24
C THR A 4 -1.30 -23.29 21.86
N ASP A 5 -1.62 -22.52 20.81
CA ASP A 5 -0.58 -21.76 20.08
C ASP A 5 -1.21 -20.70 19.16
N THR A 6 -1.79 -19.65 19.73
CA THR A 6 -1.84 -18.36 19.01
C THR A 6 -0.48 -17.72 19.22
N LEU A 7 0.49 -18.10 18.38
CA LEU A 7 1.73 -17.36 18.21
C LEU A 7 1.36 -15.92 17.85
N ARG A 8 1.32 -15.04 18.84
CA ARG A 8 1.38 -13.60 18.62
C ARG A 8 2.71 -13.35 17.92
N VAL A 9 2.66 -13.20 16.60
CA VAL A 9 3.74 -12.59 15.84
C VAL A 9 3.82 -11.16 16.33
N THR A 10 4.69 -10.89 17.30
CA THR A 10 5.13 -9.52 17.57
C THR A 10 5.95 -9.09 16.36
N PRO A 11 5.51 -8.10 15.57
CA PRO A 11 6.32 -7.64 14.46
C PRO A 11 7.63 -7.11 15.04
N ALA A 12 8.73 -7.79 14.70
CA ALA A 12 10.06 -7.33 15.07
C ALA A 12 10.26 -5.95 14.44
N HIS A 13 10.28 -4.90 15.26
CA HIS A 13 10.65 -3.58 14.78
C HIS A 13 12.15 -3.59 14.52
N PRO A 14 12.60 -3.22 13.30
CA PRO A 14 14.03 -3.16 13.03
C PRO A 14 14.70 -2.18 14.00
N SER A 15 15.87 -2.56 14.53
CA SER A 15 16.64 -1.69 15.41
C SER A 15 16.93 -0.36 14.71
N GLY A 16 16.46 0.75 15.29
CA GLY A 16 16.60 2.10 14.71
C GLY A 16 15.41 2.58 13.87
N ALA A 17 14.31 1.81 13.76
CA ALA A 17 13.09 2.30 13.13
C ALA A 17 12.44 3.45 13.95
N PRO A 18 11.82 4.44 13.28
CA PRO A 18 11.16 5.56 13.96
C PRO A 18 9.97 5.07 14.80
N SER A 19 9.75 5.70 15.96
CA SER A 19 8.68 5.35 16.90
C SER A 19 7.28 5.59 16.35
N ALA A 20 7.15 6.45 15.35
CA ALA A 20 5.91 6.73 14.64
C ALA A 20 6.22 7.03 13.17
N PHE A 21 5.36 6.53 12.28
CA PHE A 21 5.42 6.80 10.85
C PHE A 21 3.99 6.88 10.28
N HIS A 22 3.84 7.62 9.18
CA HIS A 22 2.58 7.74 8.47
C HIS A 22 2.77 7.28 7.03
N VAL A 23 1.89 6.39 6.57
CA VAL A 23 1.86 5.91 5.19
C VAL A 23 0.51 6.23 4.59
N LEU A 24 0.54 6.72 3.35
CA LEU A 24 -0.65 6.86 2.53
C LEU A 24 -0.48 5.99 1.29
N VAL A 25 -1.47 5.15 1.02
CA VAL A 25 -1.46 4.23 -0.11
C VAL A 25 -2.51 4.65 -1.12
N LYS A 26 -2.17 4.56 -2.40
CA LYS A 26 -3.10 4.66 -3.52
C LYS A 26 -3.25 3.28 -4.17
N PRO A 27 -4.21 2.44 -3.73
CA PRO A 27 -4.31 1.05 -4.19
C PRO A 27 -4.63 0.95 -5.69
N THR A 28 -5.25 1.99 -6.25
CA THR A 28 -5.52 2.14 -7.69
C THR A 28 -4.51 3.05 -8.39
N GLY A 29 -3.35 3.32 -7.78
CA GLY A 29 -2.28 4.13 -8.35
C GLY A 29 -2.69 5.53 -8.82
N ALA A 30 -2.27 5.88 -10.04
CA ALA A 30 -2.42 7.21 -10.63
C ALA A 30 -3.68 7.36 -11.49
N ILE A 31 -4.42 6.28 -11.76
CA ILE A 31 -5.58 6.29 -12.67
C ILE A 31 -6.85 6.80 -11.98
N CYS A 32 -7.77 7.36 -12.77
CA CYS A 32 -9.08 7.83 -12.32
C CYS A 32 -10.11 7.68 -13.46
N ASN A 33 -11.31 7.16 -13.15
CA ASN A 33 -12.36 6.91 -14.14
C ASN A 33 -13.18 8.14 -14.53
N LEU A 34 -12.94 9.29 -13.89
CA LEU A 34 -13.69 10.53 -14.11
C LEU A 34 -12.96 11.54 -14.99
N ASP A 35 -11.67 11.31 -15.28
CA ASP A 35 -10.82 12.21 -16.07
C ASP A 35 -10.90 13.70 -15.62
N CYS A 36 -10.76 13.94 -14.31
CA CYS A 36 -10.97 15.29 -13.79
C CYS A 36 -9.88 16.24 -14.28
N LYS A 37 -10.27 17.40 -14.81
CA LYS A 37 -9.34 18.48 -15.24
C LYS A 37 -8.38 18.96 -14.16
N TYR A 38 -8.74 18.77 -12.90
CA TYR A 38 -7.95 19.17 -11.73
C TYR A 38 -7.31 17.98 -11.01
N CYS A 39 -7.32 16.78 -11.60
CA CYS A 39 -6.75 15.60 -10.95
C CYS A 39 -5.22 15.69 -10.94
N PHE A 40 -4.66 16.03 -9.78
CA PHE A 40 -3.21 16.07 -9.57
C PHE A 40 -2.51 14.73 -9.84
N PHE A 41 -3.23 13.61 -9.80
CA PHE A 41 -2.65 12.27 -9.89
C PHE A 41 -2.66 11.70 -11.31
N LEU A 42 -3.60 12.13 -12.16
CA LEU A 42 -3.84 11.47 -13.44
C LEU A 42 -2.61 11.49 -14.37
N SER A 43 -1.94 12.65 -14.48
CA SER A 43 -0.73 12.78 -15.31
C SER A 43 0.44 11.90 -14.86
N LYS A 44 0.42 11.39 -13.62
CA LYS A 44 1.46 10.51 -13.07
C LYS A 44 1.33 9.08 -13.57
N GLU A 45 0.28 8.73 -14.32
CA GLU A 45 0.16 7.43 -15.00
C GLU A 45 1.39 7.13 -15.88
N MET A 46 1.92 8.16 -16.55
CA MET A 46 3.11 8.06 -17.40
C MET A 46 4.39 7.63 -16.64
N LEU A 47 4.41 7.76 -15.31
CA LEU A 47 5.55 7.35 -14.49
C LEU A 47 5.64 5.84 -14.28
N TYR A 48 4.59 5.08 -14.58
CA TYR A 48 4.50 3.64 -14.30
C TYR A 48 4.07 2.85 -15.56
N PRO A 49 4.91 2.79 -16.61
CA PRO A 49 4.57 2.09 -17.84
C PRO A 49 4.35 0.60 -17.59
N GLY A 50 3.29 0.03 -18.20
CA GLY A 50 2.93 -1.39 -18.04
C GLY A 50 2.25 -1.74 -16.71
N SER A 51 2.04 -0.76 -15.81
CA SER A 51 1.33 -0.98 -14.56
C SER A 51 -0.17 -1.22 -14.81
N ARG A 52 -0.73 -2.21 -14.11
CA ARG A 52 -2.19 -2.42 -14.05
C ARG A 52 -2.87 -1.56 -12.98
N PHE A 53 -2.08 -0.81 -12.19
CA PHE A 53 -2.53 0.00 -11.06
C PHE A 53 -3.56 -0.71 -10.17
N ARG A 54 -3.26 -1.97 -9.84
CA ARG A 54 -4.09 -2.79 -8.99
C ARG A 54 -3.19 -3.52 -8.01
N MET A 55 -3.49 -3.37 -6.72
CA MET A 55 -2.90 -4.19 -5.68
C MET A 55 -3.35 -5.65 -5.84
N ALA A 56 -2.43 -6.60 -5.73
CA ALA A 56 -2.79 -8.03 -5.76
C ALA A 56 -3.63 -8.37 -4.52
N ASP A 57 -4.59 -9.29 -4.69
CA ASP A 57 -5.47 -9.72 -3.60
C ASP A 57 -4.73 -10.65 -2.61
N ASP A 58 -3.68 -11.35 -3.07
CA ASP A 58 -2.90 -12.30 -2.26
C ASP A 58 -1.45 -11.78 -2.09
N LEU A 59 -1.12 -11.34 -0.86
CA LEU A 59 0.24 -11.06 -0.39
C LEU A 59 0.43 -11.62 1.03
#